data_AF-I3U9H8-F1
#
_entry.id   AF-I3U9H8-F1
#
_cell.length_a   1.000
_cell.length_b   1.000
_cell.length_c   1.000
_cell.angle_alpha   90.00
_cell.angle_beta   90.00
_cell.angle_gamma   90.00
#
_symmetry.space_group_name_H-M   'P 1'
#
loop_
_entity.id
_entity.type
_entity.pdbx_description
1 polymer ?
#
loop_
_entity_poly.entity_id
_entity_poly.type
_entity_poly.pdbx_seq_one_letter_code
_entity_poly.pdbx_strand_id
1 'polypeptide(L)'
;MNTATKAVTTQPWTDWPVMAWLTRLGYPLIGLMAVVIVWEMVAGKIAGIPTPLATLMAAVTLFQDPFYRNGPNDVGIGWNVLASLWRVGVGFGLAALVGIPAGFIIGRYAPIRKMTAPVISLLRPVSPLAWLPLGLLMFRPPSRQPSGPSSSAPSGR
;
A
#
# COMPACT_ATOMS: atom_id res chain seq x y z
N MET A 1 -36.50 55.67 -21.62
CA MET A 1 -37.37 54.98 -20.63
C MET A 1 -37.20 53.50 -20.92
N ASN A 2 -36.26 52.86 -20.26
CA ASN A 2 -35.68 51.59 -20.73
C ASN A 2 -36.12 50.49 -19.78
N THR A 3 -37.15 49.74 -20.16
CA THR A 3 -37.62 48.56 -19.45
C THR A 3 -36.84 47.34 -19.90
N ALA A 4 -35.76 47.03 -19.19
CA ALA A 4 -35.08 45.74 -19.32
C ALA A 4 -35.92 44.66 -18.63
N THR A 5 -36.80 44.01 -19.39
CA THR A 5 -37.55 42.83 -18.94
C THR A 5 -36.58 41.66 -18.83
N LYS A 6 -36.21 41.26 -17.61
CA LYS A 6 -35.41 40.06 -17.37
C LYS A 6 -36.23 38.83 -17.80
N ALA A 7 -35.72 38.07 -18.75
CA ALA A 7 -36.28 36.77 -19.12
C ALA A 7 -36.17 35.82 -17.92
N VAL A 8 -37.31 35.27 -17.48
CA VAL A 8 -37.36 34.18 -16.52
C VAL A 8 -36.88 32.93 -17.26
N THR A 9 -35.62 32.54 -17.04
CA THR A 9 -35.09 31.26 -17.50
C THR A 9 -35.82 30.16 -16.75
N THR A 10 -36.72 29.45 -17.42
CA THR A 10 -37.31 28.21 -16.89
C THR A 10 -36.22 27.14 -16.93
N GLN A 11 -35.50 27.01 -15.82
CA GLN A 11 -34.62 25.86 -15.63
C GLN A 11 -35.49 24.59 -15.57
N PRO A 12 -35.21 23.54 -16.37
CA PRO A 12 -36.00 22.32 -16.32
C PRO A 12 -35.91 21.69 -14.92
N TRP A 13 -37.07 21.24 -14.43
CA TRP A 13 -37.42 20.67 -13.12
C TRP A 13 -36.63 19.39 -12.72
N THR A 14 -35.33 19.31 -13.00
CA THR A 14 -34.46 18.15 -12.76
C THR A 14 -33.45 18.38 -11.64
N ASP A 15 -33.63 19.41 -10.82
CA ASP A 15 -32.76 19.72 -9.68
C ASP A 15 -33.22 19.03 -8.40
N TRP A 16 -33.95 17.93 -8.51
CA TRP A 16 -34.36 17.15 -7.34
C TRP A 16 -33.10 16.52 -6.74
N PRO A 17 -32.72 16.84 -5.49
CA PRO A 17 -31.46 16.37 -4.91
C PRO A 17 -31.38 14.84 -4.95
N VAL A 18 -32.51 14.14 -4.81
CA VAL A 18 -32.57 12.67 -4.85
C VAL A 18 -32.18 12.10 -6.22
N MET A 19 -32.48 12.78 -7.34
CA MET A 19 -32.08 12.33 -8.68
C MET A 19 -30.58 12.55 -8.94
N ALA A 20 -30.01 13.62 -8.38
CA ALA A 20 -28.58 13.86 -8.37
C ALA A 20 -27.84 12.81 -7.52
N TRP A 21 -28.39 12.38 -6.38
CA TRP A 21 -27.82 11.28 -5.57
C TRP A 21 -27.98 9.92 -6.24
N LEU A 22 -29.12 9.64 -6.87
CA LEU A 22 -29.39 8.40 -7.62
C LEU A 22 -28.41 8.20 -8.78
N THR A 23 -28.14 9.24 -9.55
CA THR A 23 -27.18 9.18 -10.66
C THR A 23 -25.74 9.10 -10.14
N ARG A 24 -25.37 9.90 -9.12
CA ARG A 24 -24.02 9.88 -8.51
C ARG A 24 -23.67 8.55 -7.84
N LEU A 25 -24.65 7.86 -7.25
CA LEU A 25 -24.45 6.54 -6.63
C LEU A 25 -24.73 5.38 -7.60
N GLY A 26 -25.57 5.58 -8.61
CA GLY A 26 -25.92 4.55 -9.60
C GLY A 26 -24.74 4.15 -10.48
N TYR A 27 -24.00 5.12 -11.04
CA TYR A 27 -22.82 4.84 -11.87
C TYR A 27 -21.73 4.02 -11.14
N PRO A 28 -21.30 4.36 -9.90
CA PRO A 28 -20.30 3.55 -9.20
C PRO A 28 -20.82 2.17 -8.80
N LEU A 29 -22.10 2.02 -8.46
CA LEU A 29 -22.69 0.70 -8.15
C LEU A 29 -22.72 -0.22 -9.36
N ILE A 30 -23.09 0.30 -10.53
CA ILE A 30 -23.06 -0.47 -11.78
C ILE A 30 -21.63 -0.88 -12.14
N GLY A 31 -20.66 0.03 -11.98
CA GLY A 31 -19.24 -0.27 -12.19
C GLY A 31 -18.74 -1.38 -11.25
N LEU A 32 -19.11 -1.32 -9.97
CA LEU A 32 -18.74 -2.33 -8.97
C LEU A 32 -19.38 -3.69 -9.30
N MET A 33 -20.66 -3.71 -9.67
CA MET A 33 -21.36 -4.92 -10.12
C MET A 33 -20.68 -5.54 -11.35
N ALA A 34 -20.31 -4.73 -12.34
CA ALA A 34 -19.61 -5.21 -13.53
C ALA A 34 -18.26 -5.85 -13.18
N VAL A 35 -17.49 -5.24 -12.27
CA VAL A 35 -16.23 -5.80 -11.79
C VAL A 35 -16.44 -7.13 -11.06
N VAL A 36 -17.44 -7.23 -10.20
CA VAL A 36 -17.74 -8.48 -9.47
C VAL A 36 -18.13 -9.60 -10.43
N ILE A 37 -18.95 -9.31 -11.45
CA ILE A 37 -19.34 -10.30 -12.46
C ILE A 37 -18.13 -10.75 -13.28
N VAL A 38 -17.27 -9.83 -13.70
CA VAL A 38 -16.03 -10.17 -14.41
C VAL A 38 -15.13 -11.03 -13.53
N TRP A 39 -15.00 -10.67 -12.25
CA TRP A 39 -14.20 -11.43 -11.29
C TRP A 39 -14.77 -12.84 -11.07
N GLU A 40 -16.09 -12.99 -10.92
CA GLU A 40 -16.75 -14.28 -10.80
C GLU A 40 -16.53 -15.16 -12.03
N MET A 41 -16.65 -14.59 -13.24
CA MET A 41 -16.39 -15.31 -14.49
C MET A 41 -14.92 -15.78 -14.61
N VAL A 42 -13.97 -14.99 -14.12
CA VAL A 42 -12.54 -15.35 -14.13
C VAL A 42 -12.23 -16.40 -13.06
N ALA A 43 -12.75 -16.22 -11.85
CA ALA A 43 -12.57 -17.16 -10.75
C ALA A 43 -13.19 -18.53 -11.05
N GLY A 44 -14.35 -18.58 -11.73
CA GLY A 44 -14.97 -19.83 -12.15
C GLY A 44 -14.20 -20.60 -13.22
N LYS A 45 -13.25 -19.95 -13.93
CA LYS A 45 -12.46 -20.57 -15.02
C LYS A 45 -11.05 -20.96 -14.61
N ILE A 46 -10.55 -20.47 -13.46
CA ILE A 46 -9.18 -20.69 -13.00
C ILE A 46 -9.22 -21.43 -11.67
N ALA A 47 -8.80 -22.71 -11.69
CA ALA A 47 -8.64 -23.49 -10.47
C ALA A 47 -7.59 -22.83 -9.55
N GLY A 48 -8.01 -22.36 -8.38
CA GLY A 48 -7.15 -21.72 -7.38
C GLY A 48 -7.50 -20.27 -7.04
N ILE A 49 -8.42 -19.63 -7.78
CA ILE A 49 -8.91 -18.29 -7.42
C ILE A 49 -10.25 -18.44 -6.65
N PRO A 50 -10.33 -18.00 -5.38
CA PRO A 50 -11.58 -18.06 -4.63
C PRO A 50 -12.61 -17.10 -5.23
N THR A 51 -13.88 -17.52 -5.24
CA THR A 51 -15.00 -16.70 -5.71
C THR A 51 -15.20 -15.47 -4.83
N PRO A 52 -15.88 -14.41 -5.32
CA PRO A 52 -16.16 -13.22 -4.53
C PRO A 52 -16.83 -13.53 -3.19
N LEU A 53 -17.78 -14.48 -3.18
CA LEU A 53 -18.50 -14.91 -1.99
C LEU A 53 -17.60 -15.73 -1.03
N ALA A 54 -16.78 -16.64 -1.56
CA ALA A 54 -15.84 -17.42 -0.74
C ALA A 54 -14.78 -16.51 -0.10
N THR A 55 -14.32 -15.50 -0.83
CA THR A 55 -13.40 -14.47 -0.33
C THR A 55 -14.05 -13.63 0.76
N LEU A 56 -15.33 -13.27 0.60
CA LEU A 56 -16.09 -12.52 1.60
C LEU A 56 -16.31 -13.34 2.88
N MET A 57 -16.70 -14.61 2.76
CA MET A 57 -16.85 -15.50 3.91
C MET A 57 -15.53 -15.70 4.65
N ALA A 58 -14.44 -15.95 3.91
CA ALA A 58 -13.10 -16.06 4.48
C ALA A 58 -12.69 -14.75 5.20
N ALA A 59 -12.96 -13.59 4.58
CA ALA A 59 -12.72 -12.29 5.18
C ALA A 59 -13.50 -12.13 6.49
N VAL A 60 -14.80 -12.45 6.52
CA VAL A 60 -15.63 -12.37 7.72
C VAL A 60 -15.09 -13.28 8.83
N THR A 61 -14.73 -14.53 8.53
CA THR A 61 -14.11 -15.43 9.52
C THR A 61 -12.77 -14.94 10.03
N LEU A 62 -11.93 -14.33 9.18
CA LEU A 62 -10.64 -13.74 9.56
C LEU A 62 -10.80 -12.46 10.40
N PHE A 63 -11.87 -11.69 10.19
CA PHE A 63 -12.18 -10.49 10.97
C PHE A 63 -12.94 -10.77 12.27
N GLN A 64 -13.58 -11.94 12.40
CA GLN A 64 -14.28 -12.35 13.62
C GLN A 64 -13.31 -12.78 14.73
N ASP A 65 -12.18 -13.42 14.40
CA ASP A 65 -11.13 -13.79 15.37
C ASP A 65 -9.75 -13.19 14.99
N PRO A 66 -9.58 -11.85 15.09
CA PRO A 66 -8.36 -11.17 14.63
C PRO A 66 -7.10 -11.57 15.44
N PHE A 67 -7.26 -12.18 16.61
CA PHE A 67 -6.15 -12.61 17.50
C PHE A 67 -6.00 -14.12 17.62
N TYR A 68 -6.47 -14.90 16.65
CA TYR A 68 -6.31 -16.35 16.67
C TYR A 68 -4.83 -16.78 16.48
N ARG A 69 -4.37 -17.85 17.16
CA ARG A 69 -3.08 -18.52 16.90
C ARG A 69 -3.31 -20.03 16.62
N ASN A 70 -3.41 -20.42 15.35
CA ASN A 70 -3.70 -21.79 14.90
C ASN A 70 -2.44 -22.61 14.59
N GLY A 71 -1.26 -22.00 14.64
CA GLY A 71 0.00 -22.72 14.45
C GLY A 71 1.18 -21.79 14.11
N PRO A 72 2.31 -22.36 13.70
CA PRO A 72 3.54 -21.61 13.39
C PRO A 72 3.42 -20.65 12.19
N ASN A 73 2.53 -20.95 11.23
CA ASN A 73 2.33 -20.17 10.00
C ASN A 73 0.90 -19.63 9.82
N ASP A 74 -0.01 -19.93 10.75
CA ASP A 74 -1.42 -19.52 10.66
C ASP A 74 -1.79 -18.66 11.88
N VAL A 75 -1.32 -17.42 11.81
CA VAL A 75 -1.52 -16.38 12.83
C VAL A 75 -2.57 -15.39 12.33
N GLY A 76 -3.48 -15.01 13.21
CA GLY A 76 -4.54 -14.05 12.89
C GLY A 76 -3.98 -12.74 12.34
N ILE A 77 -4.78 -12.08 11.50
CA ILE A 77 -4.42 -10.81 10.85
C ILE A 77 -3.94 -9.78 11.88
N GLY A 78 -4.51 -9.77 13.08
CA GLY A 78 -4.11 -8.88 14.18
C GLY A 78 -2.65 -9.04 14.59
N TRP A 79 -2.10 -10.25 14.61
CA TRP A 79 -0.68 -10.45 14.95
C TRP A 79 0.25 -10.01 13.83
N ASN A 80 -0.14 -10.19 12.57
CA ASN A 80 0.62 -9.70 11.41
C ASN A 80 0.62 -8.18 11.32
N VAL A 81 -0.52 -7.55 11.58
CA VAL A 81 -0.66 -6.09 11.65
C VAL A 81 0.15 -5.55 12.83
N LEU A 82 0.06 -6.17 14.01
CA LEU A 82 0.84 -5.77 15.17
C LEU A 82 2.34 -5.94 14.93
N ALA A 83 2.78 -7.04 14.32
CA ALA A 83 4.19 -7.25 13.98
C ALA A 83 4.70 -6.20 12.98
N SER A 84 3.87 -5.83 12.00
CA SER A 84 4.18 -4.76 11.05
C SER A 84 4.24 -3.40 11.74
N LEU A 85 3.26 -3.09 12.59
CA LEU A 85 3.18 -1.84 13.33
C LEU A 85 4.33 -1.72 14.34
N TRP A 86 4.70 -2.81 15.00
CA TRP A 86 5.85 -2.88 15.90
C TRP A 86 7.15 -2.58 15.16
N ARG A 87 7.38 -3.20 13.99
CA ARG A 87 8.56 -2.93 13.16
C ARG A 87 8.64 -1.45 12.75
N VAL A 88 7.52 -0.88 12.29
CA VAL A 88 7.44 0.54 11.92
C VAL A 88 7.64 1.44 13.14
N GLY A 89 7.01 1.10 14.27
CA GLY A 89 7.09 1.85 15.51
C GLY A 89 8.49 1.89 16.08
N VAL A 90 9.22 0.77 16.08
CA VAL A 90 10.63 0.72 16.52
C VAL A 90 11.52 1.53 15.58
N GLY A 91 11.36 1.40 14.26
CA GLY A 91 12.12 2.18 13.28
C GLY A 91 11.88 3.68 13.39
N PHE A 92 10.61 4.08 13.50
CA PHE A 92 10.21 5.47 13.70
C PHE A 92 10.67 6.01 15.05
N GLY A 93 10.57 5.22 16.13
CA GLY A 93 11.00 5.62 17.47
C GLY A 93 12.50 5.91 17.52
N LEU A 94 13.32 5.03 16.93
CA LEU A 94 14.77 5.26 16.82
C LEU A 94 15.10 6.47 15.94
N ALA A 95 14.42 6.60 14.80
CA ALA A 95 14.60 7.74 13.91
C ALA A 95 14.20 9.06 14.57
N ALA A 96 13.12 9.08 15.37
CA ALA A 96 12.69 10.24 16.12
C ALA A 96 13.69 10.60 17.23
N LEU A 97 14.16 9.59 17.97
CA LEU A 97 15.11 9.77 19.07
C LEU A 97 16.42 10.40 18.61
N VAL A 98 16.92 10.05 17.42
CA VAL A 98 18.17 10.62 16.87
C VAL A 98 17.90 11.84 15.98
N GLY A 99 16.89 11.75 15.12
CA GLY A 99 16.57 12.74 14.11
C GLY A 99 16.02 14.05 14.68
N ILE A 100 15.20 14.00 15.74
CA ILE A 100 14.67 15.22 16.37
C ILE A 100 15.79 16.05 17.00
N PRO A 101 16.67 15.50 17.88
CA PRO A 101 17.80 16.26 18.42
C PRO A 101 18.74 16.77 17.33
N ALA A 102 19.09 15.93 16.34
CA ALA A 102 19.96 16.33 15.25
C ALA A 102 19.36 17.47 14.42
N GLY A 103 18.08 17.37 14.05
CA GLY A 103 17.36 18.41 13.34
C GLY A 103 17.30 19.72 14.13
N PHE A 104 17.09 19.65 15.44
CA PHE A 104 17.09 20.81 16.32
C PHE A 104 18.46 21.51 16.36
N ILE A 105 19.55 20.75 16.48
CA ILE A 105 20.93 21.28 16.45
C ILE A 105 21.20 21.98 15.10
N ILE A 106 20.89 21.32 13.99
CA ILE A 106 21.07 21.89 12.63
C ILE A 106 20.24 23.17 12.46
N GLY A 107 19.02 23.21 13.00
CA GLY A 107 18.16 24.39 12.95
C GLY A 107 18.68 25.56 13.80
N ARG A 108 19.26 25.26 14.97
CA ARG A 108 19.70 26.27 15.95
C ARG A 108 20.97 27.01 15.54
N TYR A 109 21.92 26.34 14.89
CA TYR A 109 23.23 26.89 14.55
C TYR A 109 23.38 27.21 13.06
N ALA A 110 23.51 28.50 12.71
CA ALA A 110 23.63 28.96 11.33
C ALA A 110 24.82 28.37 10.53
N PRO A 111 26.02 28.16 11.11
CA PRO A 111 27.14 27.52 10.41
C PRO A 111 26.85 26.06 10.04
N ILE A 112 26.29 25.30 10.98
CA ILE A 112 25.93 23.89 10.80
C ILE A 112 24.87 23.76 9.70
N ARG A 113 23.83 24.60 9.74
CA ARG A 113 22.80 24.63 8.70
C ARG A 113 23.37 24.84 7.29
N LYS A 114 24.34 25.75 7.14
CA LYS A 114 24.98 26.03 5.84
C LYS A 114 25.81 24.85 5.34
N MET A 115 26.46 24.12 6.24
CA MET A 115 27.24 22.92 5.90
C MET A 115 26.35 21.72 5.53
N THR A 116 25.23 21.52 6.21
CA THR A 116 24.32 20.39 5.96
C THR A 116 23.34 20.64 4.79
N ALA A 117 23.09 21.90 4.42
CA ALA A 117 22.22 22.28 3.32
C ALA A 117 22.51 21.55 1.98
N PRO A 118 23.77 21.47 1.47
CA PRO A 118 24.06 20.74 0.24
C PRO A 118 23.78 19.23 0.38
N VAL A 119 24.13 18.62 1.51
CA VAL A 119 23.86 17.19 1.77
C VAL A 119 22.35 16.90 1.76
N ILE A 120 21.55 17.72 2.45
CA ILE A 120 20.09 17.60 2.49
C ILE A 120 19.49 17.82 1.09
N SER A 121 20.01 18.79 0.34
CA SER A 121 19.55 19.07 -1.02
C SER A 121 19.84 17.92 -1.98
N LEU A 122 20.95 17.20 -1.79
CA LEU A 122 21.31 16.00 -2.57
C LEU A 122 20.47 14.78 -2.16
N LEU A 123 20.14 14.63 -0.88
CA LEU A 123 19.29 13.54 -0.40
C LEU A 123 17.82 13.71 -0.77
N ARG A 124 17.35 14.95 -1.00
CA ARG A 124 15.95 15.26 -1.35
C ARG A 124 15.44 14.55 -2.63
N PRO A 125 16.19 14.49 -3.75
CA PRO A 125 15.77 13.76 -4.96
C PRO A 125 16.09 12.26 -4.94
N VAL A 126 16.90 11.78 -3.99
CA VAL A 126 17.20 10.34 -3.90
C VAL A 126 15.96 9.63 -3.36
N SER A 127 15.14 9.14 -4.28
CA SER A 127 13.95 8.36 -3.95
C SER A 127 14.36 7.15 -3.09
N PRO A 128 13.63 6.87 -1.98
CA PRO A 128 13.82 5.69 -1.16
C PRO A 128 13.80 4.36 -1.93
N LEU A 129 13.27 4.34 -3.17
CA LEU A 129 13.30 3.19 -4.06
C LEU A 129 14.72 2.70 -4.39
N ALA A 130 15.72 3.59 -4.49
CA ALA A 130 17.09 3.21 -4.85
C ALA A 130 17.79 2.39 -3.76
N TRP A 131 17.28 2.45 -2.53
CA TRP A 131 17.88 1.83 -1.36
C TRP A 131 17.40 0.38 -1.16
N LEU A 132 16.28 0.01 -1.79
CA LEU A 132 15.69 -1.32 -1.68
C LEU A 132 16.63 -2.43 -2.16
N PRO A 133 17.25 -2.38 -3.37
CA PRO A 133 18.18 -3.42 -3.80
C PRO A 133 19.47 -3.47 -2.98
N LEU A 134 19.97 -2.33 -2.50
CA LEU A 134 21.16 -2.26 -1.63
C LEU A 134 20.89 -2.88 -0.25
N GLY A 135 19.73 -2.60 0.34
CA GLY A 135 19.30 -3.22 1.59
C GLY A 135 19.18 -4.74 1.45
N LEU A 136 18.62 -5.23 0.34
CA LEU A 136 18.55 -6.66 0.07
C LEU A 136 19.94 -7.31 -0.06
N LEU A 137 20.93 -6.62 -0.63
CA LEU A 137 22.32 -7.09 -0.73
C LEU A 137 23.02 -7.12 0.64
N MET A 138 22.84 -6.07 1.45
CA MET A 138 23.45 -5.95 2.79
C MET A 138 22.89 -6.99 3.77
N PHE A 139 21.61 -7.33 3.64
CA PHE A 139 20.94 -8.32 4.49
C PHE A 139 20.77 -9.70 3.80
N ARG A 140 21.39 -9.94 2.64
CA ARG A 140 21.39 -11.26 2.00
C ARG A 140 22.31 -12.18 2.80
N PRO A 141 21.80 -13.32 3.31
CA PRO A 141 22.66 -14.30 3.95
C PRO A 141 23.64 -14.89 2.91
N PRO A 142 24.94 -15.06 3.24
CA PRO A 142 25.98 -15.51 2.31
C PRO A 142 25.82 -16.96 1.79
N SER A 143 24.75 -17.67 2.13
CA SER A 143 24.66 -19.13 1.97
C SER A 143 23.81 -19.65 0.80
N ARG A 144 23.45 -18.81 -0.19
CA ARG A 144 22.79 -19.30 -1.43
C ARG A 144 23.62 -19.01 -2.67
N GLN A 145 24.75 -19.71 -2.74
CA GLN A 145 25.39 -20.02 -4.01
C GLN A 145 24.80 -21.37 -4.45
N PRO A 146 24.03 -21.47 -5.54
CA PRO A 146 23.76 -22.76 -6.14
C PRO A 146 25.12 -23.27 -6.60
N SER A 147 25.67 -24.25 -5.89
CA SER A 147 26.77 -25.05 -6.40
C SER A 147 26.31 -25.61 -7.74
N GLY A 148 26.82 -25.03 -8.84
CA GLY A 148 26.60 -25.58 -10.17
C GLY A 148 26.99 -27.05 -10.17
N PRO A 149 26.40 -27.89 -11.04
CA PRO A 149 26.73 -29.30 -11.08
C PRO A 149 28.23 -29.42 -11.35
N SER A 150 28.97 -29.85 -10.33
CA SER A 150 30.36 -30.25 -10.49
C SER A 150 30.37 -31.35 -11.54
N SER A 151 30.99 -31.08 -12.68
CA SER A 151 31.26 -32.05 -13.72
C SER A 151 32.16 -33.16 -13.16
N SER A 152 31.57 -34.18 -12.55
CA SER A 152 32.25 -35.45 -12.28
C SER A 152 32.01 -36.36 -13.48
N ALA A 153 32.91 -36.26 -14.46
CA ALA A 153 33.10 -37.28 -15.48
C ALA A 153 33.36 -38.63 -14.79
N PRO A 154 32.76 -39.75 -15.23
CA PRO A 154 33.20 -41.07 -14.80
C PRO A 154 34.45 -41.43 -15.61
N SER A 155 35.62 -41.34 -14.98
CA SER A 155 36.81 -42.05 -15.43
C SER A 155 36.75 -43.50 -14.92
N GLY A 156 36.61 -44.43 -15.86
CA GLY A 156 36.99 -45.83 -15.69
C GLY A 156 36.04 -46.73 -14.90
N ARG A 157 35.30 -47.58 -15.60
CA ARG A 157 35.62 -49.00 -15.85
C ARG A 157 34.51 -49.64 -16.66
#